data_AF-A0A821TUV0-F1
#
_entry.id   AF-A0A821TUV0-F1
#
_cell.length_a   1.000
_cell.length_b   1.000
_cell.length_c   1.000
_cell.angle_alpha   90.00
_cell.angle_beta   90.00
_cell.angle_gamma   90.00
#
_symmetry.space_group_name_H-M   'P 1'
#
loop_
_entity.id
_entity.type
_entity.pdbx_description
1 polymer ?
#
loop_
_entity_poly.entity_id
_entity_poly.type
_entity_poly.pdbx_seq_one_letter_code
_entity_poly.pdbx_strand_id
1 'polypeptide(L)'
;MSDIGGYAWDYNYFFDTNHTVYSQWRGWQWVRTQLLLALPHLIMDHRYGSQYDGPWSWVTLNGYTSALLADENPETYPILYPSLHTDKIAANFMLPGNFELRLEHFASMESIPGFIGHQSERFSADGGLPWQDHDIRDFDLMGFPYSLLANVASSGCNLIHTMIGARDLQEYYLLPERTLQLWTYWLQWTDKHLEEIRNSIPFSNEHNWSLMKLNGIDGFLFLFNPNYIQEHRMIRLDGQLNIKSSTRRGYWLLSEIYPEQKYLQLIEYNQTLDFLLDGQSATVFELSFISTVSKPIVVGVSGTAFVANKNILMINGVYGEAGTQTIHPIFVIMPDEQMIETVVLNGKEKIFQQVKDLIILIDALSFPGQYLPRSAQIINNSIIVSDLLLQQFIERQQEYPIHWTDDELNEVAWLGPHRLLLFICIINPDDRWNVTAQINNITVAVHKGYNTRDTHNRDRFMGFYLDLTNIVEKPNIEYSLSLEMPTLDPGLFQGLFLENIERILVEA
;
A
#
# COMPACT_ATOMS: atom_id res chain seq x y z
N MET A 1 -10.07 -14.65 -35.96
CA MET A 1 -9.97 -13.31 -35.33
C MET A 1 -9.31 -13.56 -34.00
N SER A 2 -8.26 -12.83 -33.65
CA SER A 2 -7.69 -12.85 -32.31
C SER A 2 -8.80 -12.55 -31.31
N ASP A 3 -8.91 -13.35 -30.24
CA ASP A 3 -9.83 -13.08 -29.13
C ASP A 3 -9.38 -11.78 -28.44
N ILE A 4 -9.94 -10.66 -28.88
CA ILE A 4 -9.75 -9.35 -28.24
C ILE A 4 -10.63 -9.27 -27.00
N GLY A 5 -10.07 -8.88 -25.85
CA GLY A 5 -10.81 -8.71 -24.60
C GLY A 5 -11.43 -7.32 -24.43
N GLY A 6 -10.96 -6.32 -25.19
CA GLY A 6 -11.41 -4.94 -25.10
C GLY A 6 -10.71 -4.03 -26.10
N TYR A 7 -11.00 -2.74 -26.04
CA TYR A 7 -10.35 -1.70 -26.83
C TYR A 7 -10.29 -0.37 -26.07
N ALA A 8 -9.23 0.39 -26.35
CA ALA A 8 -9.02 1.74 -25.83
C ALA A 8 -9.05 2.76 -26.98
N TRP A 9 -9.49 3.98 -26.69
CA TRP A 9 -9.38 5.11 -27.62
C TRP A 9 -9.17 6.41 -26.85
N ASP A 10 -8.34 7.29 -27.40
CA ASP A 10 -8.04 8.59 -26.76
C ASP A 10 -9.07 9.67 -27.09
N TYR A 11 -9.58 9.73 -28.32
CA TYR A 11 -10.39 10.86 -28.79
C TYR A 11 -11.75 10.43 -29.31
N ASN A 12 -12.81 11.12 -28.87
CA ASN A 12 -14.22 10.82 -29.13
C ASN A 12 -14.92 11.82 -30.06
N TYR A 13 -14.33 12.98 -30.33
CA TYR A 13 -14.78 13.92 -31.36
C TYR A 13 -13.59 14.55 -32.09
N PHE A 14 -13.60 14.43 -33.42
CA PHE A 14 -12.65 15.13 -34.28
C PHE A 14 -13.17 16.55 -34.37
N PHE A 15 -12.47 17.57 -33.85
CA PHE A 15 -12.85 19.01 -33.86
C PHE A 15 -13.13 19.57 -35.28
N ASP A 16 -14.09 18.98 -35.98
CA ASP A 16 -14.43 19.22 -37.36
C ASP A 16 -15.41 20.37 -37.39
N THR A 17 -14.90 21.50 -37.86
CA THR A 17 -15.66 22.75 -37.99
C THR A 17 -16.87 22.65 -38.91
N ASN A 18 -16.98 21.59 -39.74
CA ASN A 18 -18.13 21.38 -40.62
C ASN A 18 -19.35 20.77 -39.91
N HIS A 19 -19.17 20.24 -38.69
CA HIS A 19 -20.21 19.56 -37.94
C HIS A 19 -20.36 20.16 -36.55
N THR A 20 -21.57 20.16 -35.99
CA THR A 20 -21.77 20.62 -34.60
C THR A 20 -21.16 19.61 -33.63
N VAL A 21 -20.66 20.09 -32.49
CA VAL A 21 -20.16 19.23 -31.39
C VAL A 21 -21.18 18.15 -31.03
N TYR A 22 -22.47 18.52 -30.95
CA TYR A 22 -23.54 17.56 -30.67
C TYR A 22 -23.67 16.46 -31.74
N SER A 23 -23.55 16.80 -33.03
CA SER A 23 -23.64 15.80 -34.10
C SER A 23 -22.48 14.80 -34.06
N GLN A 24 -21.28 15.27 -33.73
CA GLN A 24 -20.09 14.44 -33.57
C GLN A 24 -20.23 13.54 -32.34
N TRP A 25 -20.61 14.11 -31.19
CA TRP A 25 -20.91 13.35 -29.97
C TRP A 25 -21.97 12.28 -30.21
N ARG A 26 -23.10 12.64 -30.85
CA ARG A 26 -24.18 11.70 -31.13
C ARG A 26 -23.75 10.60 -32.10
N GLY A 27 -22.96 10.94 -33.12
CA GLY A 27 -22.36 9.97 -34.02
C GLY A 27 -21.47 8.98 -33.27
N TRP A 28 -20.66 9.49 -32.34
CA TRP A 28 -19.82 8.65 -31.48
C TRP A 28 -20.63 7.74 -30.56
N GLN A 29 -21.69 8.25 -29.90
CA GLN A 29 -22.60 7.42 -29.11
C GLN A 29 -23.22 6.29 -29.94
N TRP A 30 -23.59 6.57 -31.18
CA TRP A 30 -24.12 5.56 -32.09
C TRP A 30 -23.07 4.48 -32.42
N VAL A 31 -21.83 4.87 -32.74
CA VAL A 31 -20.72 3.91 -32.98
C VAL A 31 -20.52 3.01 -31.77
N ARG A 32 -20.41 3.58 -30.57
CA ARG A 32 -20.23 2.80 -29.32
C ARG A 32 -21.40 1.85 -29.07
N THR A 33 -22.63 2.30 -29.28
CA THR A 33 -23.83 1.45 -29.14
C THR A 33 -23.80 0.28 -30.11
N GLN A 34 -23.43 0.52 -31.38
CA GLN A 34 -23.34 -0.56 -32.37
C GLN A 34 -22.22 -1.56 -32.02
N LEU A 35 -21.08 -1.07 -31.52
CA LEU A 35 -19.99 -1.93 -31.05
C LEU A 35 -20.43 -2.79 -29.86
N LEU A 36 -21.11 -2.21 -28.87
CA LEU A 36 -21.60 -2.96 -27.71
C LEU A 36 -22.66 -4.00 -28.10
N LEU A 37 -23.56 -3.68 -29.03
CA LEU A 37 -24.55 -4.63 -29.53
C LEU A 37 -23.91 -5.80 -30.30
N ALA A 38 -22.85 -5.52 -31.07
CA ALA A 38 -22.14 -6.53 -31.83
C ALA A 38 -21.21 -7.38 -30.93
N LEU A 39 -20.60 -6.75 -29.93
CA LEU A 39 -19.53 -7.31 -29.09
C LEU A 39 -19.77 -6.96 -27.61
N PRO A 40 -20.83 -7.51 -26.99
CA PRO A 40 -21.27 -7.13 -25.64
C PRO A 40 -20.31 -7.54 -24.52
N HIS A 41 -19.30 -8.34 -24.83
CA HIS A 41 -18.30 -8.84 -23.88
C HIS A 41 -17.03 -7.98 -23.83
N LEU A 42 -16.87 -7.01 -24.75
CA LEU A 42 -15.68 -6.17 -24.77
C LEU A 42 -15.77 -5.07 -23.72
N ILE A 43 -14.67 -4.92 -22.98
CA ILE A 43 -14.45 -3.79 -22.08
C ILE A 43 -13.95 -2.60 -22.90
N MET A 44 -14.50 -1.43 -22.60
CA MET A 44 -14.13 -0.18 -23.26
C MET A 44 -13.34 0.72 -22.31
N ASP A 45 -12.08 1.01 -22.65
CA ASP A 45 -11.27 2.04 -21.99
C ASP A 45 -11.52 3.39 -22.68
N HIS A 46 -12.30 4.24 -22.02
CA HIS A 46 -12.70 5.55 -22.51
C HIS A 46 -11.67 6.62 -22.09
N ARG A 47 -10.51 6.71 -22.75
CA ARG A 47 -9.49 7.71 -22.39
C ARG A 47 -9.86 9.13 -22.83
N TYR A 48 -9.17 10.12 -22.24
CA TYR A 48 -9.15 11.55 -22.53
C TYR A 48 -10.50 12.19 -22.93
N GLY A 49 -10.92 12.09 -24.19
CA GLY A 49 -12.10 12.82 -24.65
C GLY A 49 -13.41 12.42 -23.94
N SER A 50 -13.51 11.19 -23.46
CA SER A 50 -14.75 10.64 -22.89
C SER A 50 -15.00 11.01 -21.42
N GLN A 51 -13.99 11.53 -20.72
CA GLN A 51 -14.15 11.99 -19.34
C GLN A 51 -15.15 13.15 -19.24
N TYR A 52 -15.29 13.94 -20.30
CA TYR A 52 -16.24 15.05 -20.38
C TYR A 52 -17.68 14.60 -20.63
N ASP A 53 -17.92 13.34 -20.99
CA ASP A 53 -19.28 12.80 -21.19
C ASP A 53 -20.00 12.55 -19.85
N GLY A 54 -19.26 12.49 -18.74
CA GLY A 54 -19.76 12.30 -17.38
C GLY A 54 -20.09 10.83 -17.02
N PRO A 55 -20.26 10.52 -15.72
CA PRO A 55 -20.29 9.16 -15.17
C PRO A 55 -21.42 8.29 -15.73
N TRP A 56 -22.59 8.88 -16.02
CA TRP A 56 -23.72 8.16 -16.59
C TRP A 56 -23.44 7.60 -17.98
N SER A 57 -22.60 8.29 -18.77
CA SER A 57 -22.20 7.78 -20.08
C SER A 57 -21.30 6.55 -19.94
N TRP A 58 -20.39 6.54 -18.97
CA TRP A 58 -19.43 5.45 -18.75
C TRP A 58 -20.15 4.15 -18.38
N VAL A 59 -21.14 4.24 -17.48
CA VAL A 59 -21.96 3.08 -17.07
C VAL A 59 -22.73 2.49 -18.25
N THR A 60 -23.32 3.32 -19.11
CA THR A 60 -24.16 2.85 -20.22
C THR A 60 -23.38 2.18 -21.35
N LEU A 61 -22.05 2.22 -21.32
CA LEU A 61 -21.19 1.83 -22.44
C LEU A 61 -20.25 0.66 -22.12
N ASN A 62 -20.50 -0.07 -21.02
CA ASN A 62 -19.71 -1.24 -20.61
C ASN A 62 -18.20 -0.94 -20.54
N GLY A 63 -17.86 0.17 -19.86
CA GLY A 63 -16.51 0.67 -19.78
C GLY A 63 -16.27 1.60 -18.59
N TYR A 64 -15.06 2.15 -18.56
CA TYR A 64 -14.59 3.10 -17.56
C TYR A 64 -13.95 4.30 -18.26
N THR A 65 -13.78 5.42 -17.56
CA THR A 65 -13.00 6.57 -18.06
C THR A 65 -11.92 6.94 -17.05
N SER A 66 -10.78 7.43 -17.51
CA SER A 66 -9.78 8.00 -16.60
C SER A 66 -10.29 9.32 -15.99
N ALA A 67 -10.26 9.40 -14.66
CA ALA A 67 -10.58 10.62 -13.92
C ALA A 67 -9.50 11.71 -14.06
N LEU A 68 -8.29 11.31 -14.48
CA LEU A 68 -7.07 12.08 -14.31
C LEU A 68 -6.95 13.28 -15.25
N LEU A 69 -7.79 13.37 -16.29
CA LEU A 69 -7.65 14.33 -17.40
C LEU A 69 -6.25 14.36 -18.06
N ALA A 70 -5.43 13.35 -17.78
CA ALA A 70 -4.02 13.28 -18.10
C ALA A 70 -3.57 11.81 -18.06
N ASP A 71 -2.38 11.54 -18.61
CA ASP A 71 -1.78 10.20 -18.58
C ASP A 71 -1.18 9.93 -17.19
N GLU A 72 -1.02 8.64 -16.86
CA GLU A 72 -0.55 8.15 -15.57
C GLU A 72 0.98 8.28 -15.36
N ASN A 73 1.62 9.24 -16.04
CA ASN A 73 3.04 9.51 -15.94
C ASN A 73 3.40 10.36 -14.70
N PRO A 74 4.61 10.24 -14.16
CA PRO A 74 5.05 10.96 -12.97
C PRO A 74 4.98 12.49 -13.10
N GLU A 75 5.17 13.02 -14.30
CA GLU A 75 5.04 14.43 -14.61
C GLU A 75 3.59 14.95 -14.53
N THR A 76 2.59 14.08 -14.41
CA THR A 76 1.19 14.48 -14.25
C THR A 76 0.83 14.71 -12.79
N TYR A 77 1.36 13.91 -11.87
CA TYR A 77 0.89 13.87 -10.49
C TYR A 77 1.40 15.05 -9.67
N PRO A 78 0.51 15.87 -9.06
CA PRO A 78 0.92 16.78 -8.01
C PRO A 78 1.29 15.98 -6.75
N ILE A 79 2.26 16.50 -6.00
CA ILE A 79 2.70 15.87 -4.76
C ILE A 79 1.78 16.36 -3.63
N LEU A 80 0.69 15.61 -3.40
CA LEU A 80 -0.27 15.91 -2.33
C LEU A 80 0.30 15.59 -0.94
N TYR A 81 1.05 14.48 -0.86
CA TYR A 81 1.75 14.04 0.34
C TYR A 81 3.22 13.82 -0.01
N PRO A 82 4.18 14.32 0.79
CA PRO A 82 5.59 14.03 0.59
C PRO A 82 5.82 12.52 0.56
N SER A 83 6.62 12.04 -0.39
CA SER A 83 7.07 10.65 -0.50
C SER A 83 8.28 10.59 -1.44
N LEU A 84 9.22 9.68 -1.19
CA LEU A 84 10.29 9.36 -2.13
C LEU A 84 9.90 8.30 -3.18
N HIS A 85 8.64 7.85 -3.13
CA HIS A 85 8.11 6.76 -3.94
C HIS A 85 7.02 7.26 -4.89
N THR A 86 7.28 7.21 -6.19
CA THR A 86 6.35 7.64 -7.23
C THR A 86 5.06 6.84 -7.23
N ASP A 87 5.11 5.54 -6.95
CA ASP A 87 3.90 4.71 -6.88
C ASP A 87 2.99 5.11 -5.71
N LYS A 88 3.58 5.57 -4.60
CA LYS A 88 2.81 6.13 -3.47
C LYS A 88 2.21 7.48 -3.84
N ILE A 89 2.95 8.35 -4.54
CA ILE A 89 2.44 9.64 -5.03
C ILE A 89 1.26 9.43 -5.98
N ALA A 90 1.41 8.54 -6.96
CA ALA A 90 0.35 8.21 -7.92
C ALA A 90 -0.92 7.71 -7.21
N ALA A 91 -0.76 6.77 -6.28
CA ALA A 91 -1.90 6.23 -5.51
C ALA A 91 -2.55 7.26 -4.59
N ASN A 92 -1.76 8.12 -3.95
CA ASN A 92 -2.27 9.22 -3.14
C ASN A 92 -3.04 10.27 -3.96
N PHE A 93 -2.72 10.41 -5.24
CA PHE A 93 -3.50 11.23 -6.16
C PHE A 93 -4.80 10.53 -6.59
N MET A 94 -4.73 9.23 -6.88
CA MET A 94 -5.89 8.42 -7.31
C MET A 94 -6.95 8.27 -6.22
N LEU A 95 -6.55 8.06 -4.96
CA LEU A 95 -7.48 7.76 -3.86
C LEU A 95 -8.57 8.85 -3.67
N PRO A 96 -8.23 10.15 -3.52
CA PRO A 96 -9.24 11.22 -3.46
C PRO A 96 -10.06 11.35 -4.74
N GLY A 97 -9.44 11.22 -5.92
CA GLY A 97 -10.14 11.32 -7.21
C GLY A 97 -11.20 10.22 -7.38
N ASN A 98 -10.86 8.99 -7.05
CA ASN A 98 -11.80 7.86 -7.07
C ASN A 98 -12.91 8.03 -6.04
N PHE A 99 -12.59 8.56 -4.86
CA PHE A 99 -13.58 8.89 -3.84
C PHE A 99 -14.57 9.96 -4.32
N GLU A 100 -14.08 11.06 -4.91
CA GLU A 100 -14.90 12.14 -5.49
C GLU A 100 -15.82 11.60 -6.58
N LEU A 101 -15.28 10.80 -7.51
CA LEU A 101 -16.08 10.15 -8.55
C LEU A 101 -17.21 9.31 -7.95
N ARG A 102 -16.93 8.58 -6.88
CA ARG A 102 -17.91 7.67 -6.29
C ARG A 102 -18.99 8.38 -5.48
N LEU A 103 -18.61 9.35 -4.65
CA LEU A 103 -19.53 9.98 -3.70
C LEU A 103 -20.14 11.30 -4.17
N GLU A 104 -19.40 12.08 -4.97
CA GLU A 104 -19.87 13.36 -5.47
C GLU A 104 -20.47 13.24 -6.87
N HIS A 105 -19.88 12.40 -7.72
CA HIS A 105 -20.35 12.19 -9.09
C HIS A 105 -21.22 10.93 -9.26
N PHE A 106 -21.38 10.12 -8.22
CA PHE A 106 -22.18 8.89 -8.22
C PHE A 106 -21.78 7.89 -9.30
N ALA A 107 -20.49 7.85 -9.67
CA ALA A 107 -19.95 6.82 -10.54
C ALA A 107 -20.02 5.45 -9.85
N SER A 108 -20.44 4.42 -10.59
CA SER A 108 -20.37 3.05 -10.09
C SER A 108 -18.91 2.61 -10.01
N MET A 109 -18.60 1.67 -9.09
CA MET A 109 -17.26 1.07 -9.00
C MET A 109 -16.81 0.45 -10.33
N GLU A 110 -17.74 -0.05 -11.12
CA GLU A 110 -17.49 -0.66 -12.43
C GLU A 110 -17.11 0.34 -13.53
N SER A 111 -17.21 1.65 -13.27
CA SER A 111 -16.82 2.70 -14.21
C SER A 111 -15.63 3.54 -13.74
N ILE A 112 -15.07 3.22 -12.57
CA ILE A 112 -13.89 3.89 -12.01
C ILE A 112 -12.66 3.00 -12.28
N PRO A 113 -11.63 3.50 -12.98
CA PRO A 113 -10.38 2.78 -13.18
C PRO A 113 -9.44 2.90 -11.99
N GLY A 114 -8.71 1.82 -11.73
CA GLY A 114 -7.61 1.77 -10.77
C GLY A 114 -6.28 1.61 -11.47
N PHE A 115 -5.48 2.67 -11.48
CA PHE A 115 -4.16 2.67 -12.10
C PHE A 115 -3.09 2.25 -11.10
N ILE A 116 -2.67 0.99 -11.19
CA ILE A 116 -1.64 0.40 -10.34
C ILE A 116 -0.27 0.71 -10.93
N GLY A 117 0.51 1.43 -10.13
CA GLY A 117 1.82 1.95 -10.50
C GLY A 117 1.77 3.35 -11.12
N HIS A 118 2.92 3.87 -11.53
CA HIS A 118 3.06 4.96 -12.50
C HIS A 118 3.31 4.41 -13.91
N GLN A 119 3.26 5.23 -14.96
CA GLN A 119 3.91 4.93 -16.25
C GLN A 119 5.31 5.54 -16.24
N SER A 120 6.23 5.18 -17.14
CA SER A 120 7.50 5.91 -17.23
C SER A 120 7.29 7.33 -17.77
N GLU A 121 8.21 8.25 -17.46
CA GLU A 121 8.18 9.64 -17.93
C GLU A 121 8.06 9.72 -19.46
N ARG A 122 7.18 10.61 -19.94
CA ARG A 122 6.89 10.75 -21.37
C ARG A 122 7.85 11.69 -22.09
N PHE A 123 8.48 12.63 -21.38
CA PHE A 123 9.30 13.68 -21.96
C PHE A 123 10.73 13.58 -21.49
N SER A 124 11.68 13.71 -22.41
CA SER A 124 13.08 13.92 -22.06
C SER A 124 13.31 15.34 -21.53
N ALA A 125 14.48 15.59 -20.95
CA ALA A 125 14.83 16.88 -20.35
C ALA A 125 14.73 18.08 -21.34
N ASP A 126 14.87 17.83 -22.64
CA ASP A 126 14.71 18.84 -23.72
C ASP A 126 13.26 19.02 -24.21
N GLY A 127 12.29 18.32 -23.59
CA GLY A 127 10.89 18.30 -23.96
C GLY A 127 10.58 17.43 -25.19
N GLY A 128 11.56 16.64 -25.65
CA GLY A 128 11.37 15.66 -26.72
C GLY A 128 10.50 14.49 -26.26
N LEU A 129 9.80 13.86 -27.21
CA LEU A 129 9.20 12.55 -27.00
C LEU A 129 10.27 11.50 -27.30
N PRO A 130 10.71 10.69 -26.33
CA PRO A 130 11.63 9.61 -26.60
C PRO A 130 10.89 8.55 -27.42
N TRP A 131 11.27 8.40 -28.70
CA TRP A 131 10.71 7.38 -29.58
C TRP A 131 11.30 5.97 -29.33
N GLN A 132 12.21 5.83 -28.36
CA GLN A 132 12.96 4.61 -28.03
C GLN A 132 12.80 4.26 -26.54
N ASP A 133 13.33 3.10 -26.15
CA ASP A 133 13.45 2.63 -24.76
C ASP A 133 14.28 3.60 -23.91
N HIS A 134 13.61 4.62 -23.39
CA HIS A 134 14.14 5.63 -22.47
C HIS A 134 13.66 5.31 -21.05
N ASP A 135 14.57 5.38 -20.08
CA ASP A 135 14.28 5.14 -18.65
C ASP A 135 13.41 3.91 -18.37
N ILE A 136 13.71 2.81 -19.06
CA ILE A 136 12.89 1.59 -18.99
C ILE A 136 12.95 0.89 -17.64
N ARG A 137 13.98 1.15 -16.83
CA ARG A 137 14.08 0.67 -15.46
C ARG A 137 13.46 1.71 -14.55
N ASP A 138 12.22 1.50 -14.15
CA ASP A 138 11.46 2.50 -13.40
C ASP A 138 10.58 1.88 -12.32
N PHE A 139 10.74 0.57 -12.06
CA PHE A 139 9.83 -0.12 -11.16
C PHE A 139 10.07 0.26 -9.69
N ASP A 140 9.12 0.96 -9.10
CA ASP A 140 9.12 1.34 -7.69
C ASP A 140 8.71 0.16 -6.79
N LEU A 141 9.66 -0.75 -6.55
CA LEU A 141 9.42 -1.98 -5.79
C LEU A 141 8.80 -1.72 -4.41
N MET A 142 9.19 -0.64 -3.73
CA MET A 142 8.77 -0.34 -2.36
C MET A 142 7.45 0.45 -2.31
N GLY A 143 7.13 1.23 -3.35
CA GLY A 143 5.86 1.92 -3.49
C GLY A 143 4.74 1.05 -4.10
N PHE A 144 5.09 0.06 -4.92
CA PHE A 144 4.13 -0.78 -5.64
C PHE A 144 3.07 -1.45 -4.76
N PRO A 145 3.39 -2.06 -3.59
CA PRO A 145 2.38 -2.65 -2.71
C PRO A 145 1.31 -1.65 -2.24
N TYR A 146 1.73 -0.42 -1.94
CA TYR A 146 0.82 0.65 -1.55
C TYR A 146 -0.11 1.00 -2.71
N SER A 147 0.45 1.17 -3.92
CA SER A 147 -0.32 1.52 -5.12
C SER A 147 -1.32 0.43 -5.51
N LEU A 148 -0.90 -0.84 -5.48
CA LEU A 148 -1.75 -1.99 -5.70
C LEU A 148 -2.96 -1.98 -4.77
N LEU A 149 -2.73 -1.86 -3.45
CA LEU A 149 -3.79 -1.91 -2.44
C LEU A 149 -4.72 -0.70 -2.51
N ALA A 150 -4.17 0.50 -2.75
CA ALA A 150 -4.96 1.72 -2.91
C ALA A 150 -5.95 1.62 -4.07
N ASN A 151 -5.52 1.06 -5.20
CA ASN A 151 -6.36 0.87 -6.37
C ASN A 151 -7.37 -0.27 -6.19
N VAL A 152 -6.99 -1.39 -5.56
CA VAL A 152 -7.95 -2.44 -5.15
C VAL A 152 -9.05 -1.84 -4.27
N ALA A 153 -8.67 -1.01 -3.29
CA ALA A 153 -9.60 -0.44 -2.32
C ALA A 153 -10.58 0.59 -2.91
N SER A 154 -10.12 1.39 -3.87
CA SER A 154 -10.87 2.52 -4.43
C SER A 154 -11.52 2.25 -5.79
N SER A 155 -11.06 1.23 -6.51
CA SER A 155 -11.40 1.02 -7.93
C SER A 155 -11.19 -0.43 -8.41
N GLY A 156 -11.26 -1.40 -7.49
CA GLY A 156 -10.93 -2.81 -7.75
C GLY A 156 -11.74 -3.54 -8.83
N CYS A 157 -12.79 -2.94 -9.40
CA CYS A 157 -13.52 -3.54 -10.52
C CYS A 157 -12.79 -3.39 -11.87
N ASN A 158 -11.91 -2.40 -12.03
CA ASN A 158 -11.17 -2.15 -13.26
C ASN A 158 -9.72 -1.80 -12.96
N LEU A 159 -8.91 -2.83 -12.67
CA LEU A 159 -7.49 -2.63 -12.38
C LEU A 159 -6.68 -2.58 -13.68
N ILE A 160 -5.91 -1.50 -13.83
CA ILE A 160 -5.05 -1.22 -14.96
C ILE A 160 -3.62 -1.15 -14.43
N HIS A 161 -2.74 -1.99 -14.97
CA HIS A 161 -1.32 -1.96 -14.63
C HIS A 161 -0.61 -0.99 -15.56
N THR A 162 -0.18 0.15 -15.04
CA THR A 162 0.47 1.22 -15.81
C THR A 162 1.95 0.93 -16.02
N MET A 163 2.59 0.34 -15.02
CA MET A 163 3.95 -0.19 -15.13
C MET A 163 3.95 -1.63 -14.65
N ILE A 164 4.63 -2.44 -15.44
CA ILE A 164 5.05 -3.78 -15.09
C ILE A 164 6.56 -3.79 -15.32
N GLY A 165 7.33 -4.45 -14.46
CA GLY A 165 8.80 -4.56 -14.64
C GLY A 165 9.24 -5.20 -15.96
N ALA A 166 8.32 -5.61 -16.84
CA ALA A 166 8.59 -6.16 -18.17
C ALA A 166 9.19 -5.16 -19.17
N ARG A 167 9.22 -3.85 -18.87
CA ARG A 167 9.86 -2.85 -19.75
C ARG A 167 11.37 -3.02 -19.82
N ASP A 168 12.01 -3.38 -18.70
CA ASP A 168 13.41 -3.80 -18.65
C ASP A 168 13.49 -5.31 -18.39
N LEU A 169 14.28 -6.03 -19.20
CA LEU A 169 14.36 -7.48 -19.08
C LEU A 169 14.99 -7.94 -17.75
N GLN A 170 15.89 -7.15 -17.14
CA GLN A 170 16.44 -7.52 -15.83
C GLN A 170 15.39 -7.34 -14.74
N GLU A 171 14.69 -6.20 -14.71
CA GLU A 171 13.59 -5.98 -13.77
C GLU A 171 12.53 -7.07 -13.86
N TYR A 172 12.20 -7.52 -15.08
CA TYR A 172 11.27 -8.61 -15.33
C TYR A 172 11.74 -9.96 -14.78
N TYR A 173 12.94 -10.40 -15.17
CA TYR A 173 13.43 -11.73 -14.84
C TYR A 173 13.89 -11.85 -13.39
N LEU A 174 14.26 -10.73 -12.76
CA LEU A 174 14.72 -10.70 -11.38
C LEU A 174 13.65 -10.23 -10.40
N LEU A 175 12.43 -9.92 -10.86
CA LEU A 175 11.35 -9.47 -9.99
C LEU A 175 11.19 -10.45 -8.79
N PRO A 176 11.23 -9.95 -7.54
CA PRO A 176 11.20 -10.81 -6.37
C PRO A 176 9.96 -11.71 -6.35
N GLU A 177 10.17 -12.99 -6.02
CA GLU A 177 9.09 -13.98 -5.92
C GLU A 177 8.03 -13.53 -4.90
N ARG A 178 8.44 -12.93 -3.78
CA ARG A 178 7.51 -12.37 -2.78
C ARG A 178 6.61 -11.28 -3.39
N THR A 179 7.15 -10.43 -4.25
CA THR A 179 6.41 -9.37 -4.95
C THR A 179 5.44 -9.96 -5.96
N LEU A 180 5.87 -10.96 -6.73
CA LEU A 180 5.01 -11.68 -7.67
C LEU A 180 3.86 -12.41 -6.94
N GLN A 181 4.13 -13.02 -5.80
CA GLN A 181 3.12 -13.67 -4.96
C GLN A 181 2.13 -12.67 -4.38
N LEU A 182 2.61 -11.52 -3.87
CA LEU A 182 1.75 -10.44 -3.41
C LEU A 182 0.82 -9.96 -4.52
N TRP A 183 1.39 -9.67 -5.69
CA TRP A 183 0.65 -9.18 -6.85
C TRP A 183 -0.41 -10.19 -7.29
N THR A 184 -0.01 -11.45 -7.49
CA THR A 184 -0.91 -12.54 -7.89
C THR A 184 -2.01 -12.77 -6.86
N TYR A 185 -1.67 -12.77 -5.57
CA TYR A 185 -2.63 -12.93 -4.49
C TYR A 185 -3.72 -11.86 -4.55
N TRP A 186 -3.36 -10.59 -4.69
CA TRP A 186 -4.34 -9.50 -4.71
C TRP A 186 -5.18 -9.45 -5.98
N LEU A 187 -4.66 -9.88 -7.13
CA LEU A 187 -5.48 -10.06 -8.34
C LEU A 187 -6.52 -11.17 -8.15
N GLN A 188 -6.10 -12.33 -7.64
CA GLN A 188 -7.01 -13.44 -7.35
C GLN A 188 -8.01 -13.09 -6.25
N TRP A 189 -7.57 -12.35 -5.24
CA TRP A 189 -8.42 -11.84 -4.17
C TRP A 189 -9.49 -10.89 -4.74
N THR A 190 -9.10 -9.98 -5.63
CA THR A 190 -10.00 -9.04 -6.29
C THR A 190 -11.04 -9.77 -7.12
N ASP A 191 -10.64 -10.76 -7.93
CA ASP A 191 -11.57 -11.60 -8.70
C ASP A 191 -12.56 -12.35 -7.81
N LYS A 192 -12.06 -12.93 -6.70
CA LYS A 192 -12.88 -13.68 -5.74
C LYS A 192 -13.89 -12.79 -5.01
N HIS A 193 -13.53 -11.54 -4.75
CA HIS A 193 -14.30 -10.60 -3.94
C HIS A 193 -14.94 -9.47 -4.77
N LEU A 194 -15.13 -9.68 -6.08
CA LEU A 194 -15.62 -8.66 -7.01
C LEU A 194 -16.98 -8.10 -6.61
N GLU A 195 -17.89 -8.92 -6.09
CA GLU A 195 -19.22 -8.48 -5.62
C GLU A 195 -19.11 -7.58 -4.39
N GLU A 196 -18.20 -7.89 -3.47
CA GLU A 196 -17.93 -7.13 -2.26
C GLU A 196 -17.28 -5.79 -2.59
N ILE A 197 -16.39 -5.77 -3.59
CA ILE A 197 -15.78 -4.55 -4.12
C ILE A 197 -16.83 -3.66 -4.78
N ARG A 198 -17.70 -4.22 -5.64
CA ARG A 198 -18.83 -3.50 -6.26
C ARG A 198 -19.70 -2.81 -5.22
N ASN A 199 -19.94 -3.50 -4.11
CA ASN A 199 -20.79 -3.06 -3.01
C ASN A 199 -20.04 -2.39 -1.84
N SER A 200 -18.75 -2.08 -2.01
CA SER A 200 -17.95 -1.39 -1.00
C SER A 200 -18.59 -0.04 -0.65
N ILE A 201 -18.24 0.57 0.46
CA ILE A 201 -18.71 1.92 0.81
C ILE A 201 -17.48 2.68 1.31
N PRO A 202 -17.09 3.82 0.69
CA PRO A 202 -16.09 4.67 1.29
C PRO A 202 -16.70 5.23 2.57
N PHE A 203 -16.03 5.02 3.69
CA PHE A 203 -16.55 5.48 4.97
C PHE A 203 -15.87 6.78 5.34
N SER A 204 -16.66 7.73 5.83
CA SER A 204 -16.25 9.10 6.24
C SER A 204 -15.85 10.02 5.08
N ASN A 205 -15.61 11.29 5.41
CA ASN A 205 -15.03 12.29 4.50
C ASN A 205 -13.51 12.12 4.33
N GLU A 206 -12.92 11.05 4.88
CA GLU A 206 -11.49 10.80 4.81
C GLU A 206 -11.19 9.90 3.61
N HIS A 207 -10.37 10.38 2.68
CA HIS A 207 -10.01 9.67 1.44
C HIS A 207 -9.06 8.48 1.64
N ASN A 208 -8.60 8.25 2.87
CA ASN A 208 -7.50 7.34 3.19
C ASN A 208 -7.96 5.97 3.72
N TRP A 209 -9.21 5.58 3.49
CA TRP A 209 -9.68 4.22 3.77
C TRP A 209 -10.98 3.83 3.07
N SER A 210 -11.24 2.52 3.03
CA SER A 210 -12.44 1.93 2.40
C SER A 210 -12.92 0.70 3.18
N LEU A 211 -14.24 0.52 3.27
CA LEU A 211 -14.88 -0.66 3.86
C LEU A 211 -15.59 -1.48 2.77
N MET A 212 -15.27 -2.76 2.67
CA MET A 212 -15.94 -3.73 1.79
C MET A 212 -16.73 -4.74 2.62
N LYS A 213 -17.90 -5.16 2.16
CA LYS A 213 -18.83 -5.96 2.97
C LYS A 213 -19.22 -7.24 2.25
N LEU A 214 -19.17 -8.37 2.96
CA LEU A 214 -19.51 -9.69 2.43
C LEU A 214 -20.99 -10.06 2.68
N ASN A 215 -21.51 -9.83 3.89
CA ASN A 215 -22.85 -10.29 4.28
C ASN A 215 -23.50 -9.50 5.44
N GLY A 216 -22.89 -8.39 5.85
CA GLY A 216 -23.36 -7.56 6.98
C GLY A 216 -22.96 -8.08 8.35
N ILE A 217 -22.17 -9.13 8.38
CA ILE A 217 -21.42 -9.60 9.52
C ILE A 217 -19.94 -9.42 9.16
N ASP A 218 -19.47 -10.09 8.11
CA ASP A 218 -18.07 -10.05 7.68
C ASP A 218 -17.77 -8.89 6.72
N GLY A 219 -16.51 -8.47 6.68
CA GLY A 219 -16.03 -7.42 5.78
C GLY A 219 -14.52 -7.20 5.80
N PHE A 220 -14.05 -6.33 4.91
CA PHE A 220 -12.65 -5.95 4.79
C PHE A 220 -12.48 -4.45 5.00
N LEU A 221 -11.44 -4.08 5.72
CA LEU A 221 -11.10 -2.70 6.01
C LEU A 221 -9.72 -2.40 5.44
N PHE A 222 -9.66 -1.50 4.46
CA PHE A 222 -8.42 -1.01 3.86
C PHE A 222 -8.08 0.32 4.50
N LEU A 223 -6.98 0.39 5.23
CA LEU A 223 -6.51 1.63 5.87
C LEU A 223 -5.20 2.08 5.24
N PHE A 224 -5.12 3.37 4.92
CA PHE A 224 -3.94 4.00 4.34
C PHE A 224 -3.46 5.14 5.25
N ASN A 225 -2.14 5.22 5.41
CA ASN A 225 -1.49 6.39 5.99
C ASN A 225 -0.52 6.98 4.95
N PRO A 226 -0.91 8.06 4.26
CA PRO A 226 -0.07 8.71 3.26
C PRO A 226 0.97 9.64 3.89
N ASN A 227 0.98 9.82 5.21
CA ASN A 227 1.97 10.64 5.92
C ASN A 227 3.14 9.78 6.39
N TYR A 228 4.27 10.42 6.69
CA TYR A 228 5.44 9.74 7.28
C TYR A 228 5.29 9.43 8.77
N ILE A 229 4.44 10.17 9.48
CA ILE A 229 4.22 10.02 10.92
C ILE A 229 3.20 8.91 11.13
N GLN A 230 3.43 8.05 12.12
CA GLN A 230 2.45 7.03 12.51
C GLN A 230 1.15 7.68 12.98
N GLU A 231 0.04 7.03 12.68
CA GLU A 231 -1.27 7.61 12.93
C GLU A 231 -2.22 6.62 13.60
N HIS A 232 -2.92 7.10 14.63
CA HIS A 232 -3.98 6.35 15.30
C HIS A 232 -5.30 6.54 14.57
N ARG A 233 -5.98 5.43 14.30
CA ARG A 233 -7.32 5.40 13.69
C ARG A 233 -8.28 4.68 14.61
N MET A 234 -9.24 5.43 15.13
CA MET A 234 -10.29 4.91 15.99
C MET A 234 -11.52 4.55 15.16
N ILE A 235 -11.90 3.27 15.13
CA ILE A 235 -13.03 2.79 14.36
C ILE A 235 -13.98 2.01 15.26
N ARG A 236 -15.24 2.41 15.30
CA ARG A 236 -16.27 1.75 16.10
C ARG A 236 -17.01 0.70 15.27
N LEU A 237 -17.02 -0.54 15.76
CA LEU A 237 -17.67 -1.67 15.12
C LEU A 237 -19.17 -1.69 15.41
N ASP A 238 -19.93 -0.84 14.74
CA ASP A 238 -21.37 -0.75 14.93
C ASP A 238 -22.16 -0.64 13.60
N GLY A 239 -23.45 -0.36 13.72
CA GLY A 239 -24.35 -0.20 12.58
C GLY A 239 -23.98 0.94 11.63
N GLN A 240 -23.12 1.90 12.02
CA GLN A 240 -22.62 2.94 11.11
C GLN A 240 -21.72 2.32 10.03
N LEU A 241 -20.93 1.30 10.39
CA LEU A 241 -20.20 0.48 9.42
C LEU A 241 -21.10 -0.53 8.70
N ASN A 242 -22.42 -0.46 8.93
CA ASN A 242 -23.40 -1.41 8.42
C ASN A 242 -23.08 -2.87 8.80
N ILE A 243 -22.39 -3.06 9.94
CA ILE A 243 -22.11 -4.33 10.60
C ILE A 243 -23.24 -4.60 11.59
N LYS A 244 -23.74 -5.84 11.61
CA LYS A 244 -24.77 -6.29 12.55
C LYS A 244 -24.17 -7.21 13.59
N SER A 245 -24.74 -7.20 14.79
CA SER A 245 -24.40 -8.21 15.78
C SER A 245 -24.81 -9.61 15.28
N SER A 246 -23.97 -10.60 15.56
CA SER A 246 -24.32 -12.00 15.34
C SER A 246 -25.21 -12.49 16.49
N THR A 247 -26.29 -13.21 16.16
CA THR A 247 -27.13 -13.90 17.16
C THR A 247 -26.65 -15.33 17.43
N ARG A 248 -25.59 -15.77 16.75
CA ARG A 248 -25.03 -17.13 16.86
C ARG A 248 -23.93 -17.16 17.92
N ARG A 249 -23.68 -18.32 18.53
CA ARG A 249 -22.47 -18.54 19.35
C ARG A 249 -21.25 -18.58 18.43
N GLY A 250 -20.19 -17.89 18.81
CA GLY A 250 -18.95 -17.82 18.04
C GLY A 250 -18.08 -16.64 18.49
N TYR A 251 -17.04 -16.36 17.71
CA TYR A 251 -16.11 -15.28 17.96
C TYR A 251 -16.06 -14.35 16.75
N TRP A 252 -15.99 -13.06 17.02
CA TRP A 252 -15.56 -12.10 16.03
C TRP A 252 -14.04 -12.01 16.06
N LEU A 253 -13.45 -12.15 14.88
CA LEU A 253 -12.02 -12.08 14.67
C LEU A 253 -11.69 -10.87 13.82
N LEU A 254 -10.67 -10.15 14.27
CA LEU A 254 -9.94 -9.21 13.45
C LEU A 254 -8.64 -9.88 12.99
N SER A 255 -8.47 -10.01 11.68
CA SER A 255 -7.25 -10.53 11.06
C SER A 255 -6.60 -9.42 10.25
N GLU A 256 -5.28 -9.28 10.35
CA GLU A 256 -4.49 -8.49 9.40
C GLU A 256 -4.17 -9.40 8.21
N ILE A 257 -4.79 -9.17 7.05
CA ILE A 257 -4.52 -9.94 5.82
C ILE A 257 -3.40 -9.32 4.97
N TYR A 258 -3.02 -8.07 5.28
CA TYR A 258 -1.78 -7.46 4.83
C TYR A 258 -1.31 -6.44 5.89
N PRO A 259 -0.02 -6.42 6.26
CA PRO A 259 1.06 -7.20 5.65
C PRO A 259 1.34 -8.59 6.20
N GLU A 260 1.07 -8.88 7.47
CA GLU A 260 1.63 -10.09 8.13
C GLU A 260 0.74 -11.34 8.09
N GLN A 261 -0.49 -11.26 7.57
CA GLN A 261 -1.43 -12.40 7.48
C GLN A 261 -1.62 -13.13 8.83
N LYS A 262 -2.07 -12.40 9.85
CA LYS A 262 -2.21 -12.91 11.23
C LYS A 262 -3.55 -12.55 11.87
N TYR A 263 -4.03 -13.37 12.81
CA TYR A 263 -5.18 -13.03 13.64
C TYR A 263 -4.73 -12.12 14.79
N LEU A 264 -5.28 -10.91 14.86
CA LEU A 264 -4.84 -9.89 15.80
C LEU A 264 -5.54 -9.98 17.15
N GLN A 265 -6.87 -10.06 17.14
CA GLN A 265 -7.65 -9.99 18.37
C GLN A 265 -9.04 -10.57 18.21
N LEU A 266 -9.58 -11.03 19.32
CA LEU A 266 -11.02 -11.23 19.49
C LEU A 266 -11.66 -9.86 19.69
N ILE A 267 -12.76 -9.60 18.97
CA ILE A 267 -13.47 -8.32 19.06
C ILE A 267 -14.92 -8.53 19.51
N GLU A 268 -15.54 -7.47 20.01
CA GLU A 268 -16.96 -7.44 20.35
C GLU A 268 -17.72 -6.45 19.47
N TYR A 269 -19.01 -6.73 19.24
CA TYR A 269 -19.88 -5.74 18.60
C TYR A 269 -19.99 -4.48 19.48
N ASN A 270 -19.99 -3.30 18.85
CA ASN A 270 -19.85 -1.96 19.45
C ASN A 270 -18.49 -1.64 20.06
N GLN A 271 -17.47 -2.50 19.95
CA GLN A 271 -16.12 -2.16 20.37
C GLN A 271 -15.54 -1.06 19.48
N THR A 272 -14.80 -0.12 20.09
CA THR A 272 -13.93 0.79 19.33
C THR A 272 -12.54 0.17 19.24
N LEU A 273 -12.06 0.00 18.03
CA LEU A 273 -10.71 -0.45 17.73
C LEU A 273 -9.80 0.76 17.54
N ASP A 274 -8.58 0.66 18.06
CA ASP A 274 -7.50 1.62 17.84
C ASP A 274 -6.46 0.96 16.93
N PHE A 275 -6.31 1.47 15.73
CA PHE A 275 -5.32 1.00 14.76
C PHE A 275 -4.16 1.99 14.70
N LEU A 276 -2.97 1.55 15.08
CA LEU A 276 -1.73 2.28 14.81
C LEU A 276 -1.25 1.93 13.40
N LEU A 277 -1.26 2.92 12.50
CA LEU A 277 -0.78 2.77 11.13
C LEU A 277 0.64 3.33 11.00
N ASP A 278 1.52 2.55 10.38
CA ASP A 278 2.87 3.01 10.05
C ASP A 278 2.82 4.16 9.03
N GLY A 279 3.83 5.02 9.00
CA GLY A 279 3.95 6.01 7.94
C GLY A 279 4.08 5.36 6.55
N GLN A 280 3.57 6.04 5.52
CA GLN A 280 3.63 5.63 4.11
C GLN A 280 3.15 4.18 3.90
N SER A 281 2.11 3.76 4.62
CA SER A 281 1.70 2.36 4.69
C SER A 281 0.26 2.12 4.27
N ALA A 282 0.02 0.91 3.74
CA ALA A 282 -1.28 0.33 3.56
C ALA A 282 -1.41 -0.89 4.48
N THR A 283 -2.57 -1.04 5.11
CA THR A 283 -2.89 -2.19 5.96
C THR A 283 -4.29 -2.65 5.65
N VAL A 284 -4.49 -3.96 5.51
CA VAL A 284 -5.81 -4.53 5.22
C VAL A 284 -6.20 -5.50 6.31
N PHE A 285 -7.39 -5.28 6.87
CA PHE A 285 -7.97 -6.15 7.88
C PHE A 285 -9.19 -6.88 7.34
N GLU A 286 -9.38 -8.11 7.79
CA GLU A 286 -10.60 -8.88 7.64
C GLU A 286 -11.31 -8.93 8.99
N LEU A 287 -12.58 -8.55 9.01
CA LEU A 287 -13.51 -8.79 10.09
C LEU A 287 -14.33 -10.02 9.74
N SER A 288 -14.22 -11.06 10.55
CA SER A 288 -14.94 -12.32 10.32
C SER A 288 -15.62 -12.83 11.59
N PHE A 289 -16.77 -13.46 11.44
CA PHE A 289 -17.44 -14.19 12.50
C PHE A 289 -17.28 -15.70 12.32
N ILE A 290 -16.62 -16.35 13.26
CA ILE A 290 -16.41 -17.81 13.25
C ILE A 290 -17.26 -18.49 14.32
N SER A 291 -18.05 -19.49 13.92
CA SER A 291 -18.82 -20.33 14.84
C SER A 291 -18.17 -21.69 15.12
N THR A 292 -17.24 -22.11 14.27
CA THR A 292 -16.57 -23.40 14.33
C THR A 292 -15.18 -23.28 13.72
N VAL A 293 -14.19 -23.97 14.28
CA VAL A 293 -12.84 -24.06 13.70
C VAL A 293 -12.46 -25.53 13.53
N SER A 294 -11.71 -25.85 12.47
CA SER A 294 -11.28 -27.23 12.18
C SER A 294 -9.93 -27.57 12.79
N LYS A 295 -9.15 -26.55 13.16
CA LYS A 295 -7.83 -26.62 13.77
C LYS A 295 -7.68 -25.48 14.78
N PRO A 296 -6.79 -25.60 15.76
CA PRO A 296 -6.50 -24.50 16.68
C PRO A 296 -6.06 -23.23 15.93
N ILE A 297 -6.62 -22.08 16.30
CA ILE A 297 -6.28 -20.77 15.74
C ILE A 297 -5.58 -19.93 16.81
N VAL A 298 -4.37 -19.48 16.54
CA VAL A 298 -3.63 -18.54 17.41
C VAL A 298 -4.06 -17.12 17.07
N VAL A 299 -4.38 -16.32 18.09
CA VAL A 299 -4.81 -14.92 17.98
C VAL A 299 -3.94 -14.06 18.89
N GLY A 300 -3.47 -12.91 18.39
CA GLY A 300 -2.60 -11.97 19.10
C GLY A 300 -1.17 -11.94 18.60
N VAL A 301 -0.71 -13.02 17.97
CA VAL A 301 0.65 -13.20 17.44
C VAL A 301 0.63 -14.05 16.18
N SER A 302 1.67 -13.94 15.36
CA SER A 302 1.91 -14.90 14.27
C SER A 302 2.36 -16.22 14.87
N GLY A 303 1.89 -17.35 14.34
CA GLY A 303 2.30 -18.68 14.79
C GLY A 303 1.31 -19.77 14.45
N THR A 304 1.66 -21.01 14.76
CA THR A 304 0.81 -22.18 14.54
C THR A 304 0.54 -22.91 15.84
N ALA A 305 -0.66 -23.47 15.98
CA ALA A 305 -1.04 -24.25 17.14
C ALA A 305 -1.55 -25.65 16.76
N PHE A 306 -1.18 -26.65 17.57
CA PHE A 306 -1.70 -28.01 17.46
C PHE A 306 -1.69 -28.72 18.82
N VAL A 307 -2.53 -29.74 18.98
CA VAL A 307 -2.57 -30.55 20.20
C VAL A 307 -1.67 -31.78 20.03
N ALA A 308 -0.62 -31.86 20.83
CA ALA A 308 0.20 -33.04 21.02
C ALA A 308 -0.34 -33.90 22.18
N ASN A 309 -0.18 -35.23 22.06
CA ASN A 309 -0.45 -36.19 23.14
C ASN A 309 -1.85 -36.08 23.80
N LYS A 310 -2.85 -35.54 23.11
CA LYS A 310 -4.26 -35.34 23.56
C LYS A 310 -4.51 -34.28 24.63
N ASN A 311 -3.52 -33.60 25.20
CA ASN A 311 -3.77 -32.60 26.25
C ASN A 311 -2.63 -31.57 26.38
N ILE A 312 -1.65 -31.61 25.47
CA ILE A 312 -0.56 -30.63 25.40
C ILE A 312 -0.80 -29.76 24.17
N LEU A 313 -1.07 -28.48 24.37
CA LEU A 313 -1.15 -27.51 23.28
C LEU A 313 0.25 -27.00 22.96
N MET A 314 0.71 -27.23 21.72
CA MET A 314 1.96 -26.72 21.19
C MET A 314 1.68 -25.48 20.36
N ILE A 315 2.35 -24.37 20.67
CA ILE A 315 2.31 -23.12 19.91
C ILE A 315 3.74 -22.84 19.42
N ASN A 316 3.94 -22.92 18.10
CA ASN A 316 5.26 -22.87 17.50
C ASN A 316 5.39 -21.75 16.46
N GLY A 317 6.61 -21.27 16.30
CA GLY A 317 6.94 -20.22 15.34
C GLY A 317 6.26 -18.92 15.71
N VAL A 318 6.31 -18.56 17.00
CA VAL A 318 5.72 -17.32 17.48
C VAL A 318 6.65 -16.15 17.19
N TYR A 319 6.24 -15.30 16.27
CA TYR A 319 6.96 -14.10 15.86
C TYR A 319 6.15 -12.83 16.11
N GLY A 320 6.85 -11.73 16.33
CA GLY A 320 6.29 -10.40 16.50
C GLY A 320 7.31 -9.31 16.13
N GLU A 321 6.84 -8.07 16.08
CA GLU A 321 7.69 -6.94 15.69
C GLU A 321 8.78 -6.69 16.73
N ALA A 322 10.02 -6.54 16.28
CA ALA A 322 11.17 -6.30 17.14
C ALA A 322 10.94 -5.10 18.07
N GLY A 323 11.40 -5.19 19.32
CA GLY A 323 11.27 -4.13 20.32
C GLY A 323 9.86 -3.89 20.84
N THR A 324 8.89 -4.75 20.51
CA THR A 324 7.51 -4.65 21.00
C THR A 324 7.19 -5.69 22.08
N GLN A 325 6.02 -5.53 22.70
CA GLN A 325 5.44 -6.54 23.57
C GLN A 325 3.96 -6.70 23.24
N THR A 326 3.41 -7.90 23.46
CA THR A 326 1.98 -8.15 23.28
C THR A 326 1.17 -7.30 24.26
N ILE A 327 0.26 -6.47 23.74
CA ILE A 327 -0.61 -5.59 24.54
C ILE A 327 -1.83 -6.35 25.07
N HIS A 328 -2.27 -7.38 24.34
CA HIS A 328 -3.40 -8.23 24.69
C HIS A 328 -2.93 -9.66 25.00
N PRO A 329 -3.71 -10.44 25.78
CA PRO A 329 -3.47 -11.86 25.95
C PRO A 329 -3.43 -12.57 24.59
N ILE A 330 -2.59 -13.60 24.49
CA ILE A 330 -2.62 -14.50 23.33
C ILE A 330 -3.74 -15.49 23.55
N PHE A 331 -4.59 -15.64 22.55
CA PHE A 331 -5.69 -16.59 22.59
C PHE A 331 -5.41 -17.76 21.64
N VAL A 332 -5.87 -18.95 22.01
CA VAL A 332 -5.99 -20.06 21.09
C VAL A 332 -7.43 -20.57 21.10
N ILE A 333 -8.09 -20.49 19.95
CA ILE A 333 -9.45 -21.02 19.75
C ILE A 333 -9.31 -22.46 19.34
N MET A 334 -9.86 -23.37 20.14
CA MET A 334 -9.80 -24.81 19.94
C MET A 334 -10.99 -25.28 19.11
N PRO A 335 -10.82 -26.35 18.31
CA PRO A 335 -11.93 -26.93 17.53
C PRO A 335 -13.02 -27.53 18.43
N ASP A 336 -12.64 -28.10 19.56
CA ASP A 336 -13.52 -28.75 20.53
C ASP A 336 -13.19 -28.27 21.96
N GLU A 337 -14.13 -28.44 22.89
CA GLU A 337 -13.96 -28.16 24.33
C GLU A 337 -13.10 -29.24 25.04
N GLN A 338 -11.98 -29.61 24.42
CA GLN A 338 -11.01 -30.58 24.94
C GLN A 338 -10.20 -29.98 26.09
N MET A 339 -10.05 -30.72 27.18
CA MET A 339 -9.23 -30.29 28.31
C MET A 339 -7.74 -30.26 27.94
N ILE A 340 -7.13 -29.09 28.11
CA ILE A 340 -5.69 -28.88 27.97
C ILE A 340 -5.06 -28.84 29.36
N GLU A 341 -3.99 -29.60 29.55
CA GLU A 341 -3.24 -29.67 30.81
C GLU A 341 -1.95 -28.84 30.76
N THR A 342 -1.37 -28.69 29.56
CA THR A 342 -0.09 -27.99 29.37
C THR A 342 -0.12 -27.19 28.08
N VAL A 343 0.39 -25.96 28.13
CA VAL A 343 0.63 -25.12 26.94
C VAL A 343 2.13 -24.88 26.83
N VAL A 344 2.69 -25.19 25.67
CA VAL A 344 4.11 -24.98 25.36
C VAL A 344 4.22 -24.01 24.20
N LEU A 345 4.84 -22.85 24.42
CA LEU A 345 5.09 -21.81 23.42
C LEU A 345 6.59 -21.74 23.10
N ASN A 346 6.96 -21.95 21.83
CA ASN A 346 8.35 -22.02 21.36
C ASN A 346 9.24 -22.87 22.30
N GLY A 347 8.72 -24.05 22.70
CA GLY A 347 9.44 -24.99 23.58
C GLY A 347 9.43 -24.64 25.08
N LYS A 348 8.78 -23.54 25.51
CA LYS A 348 8.68 -23.15 26.93
C LYS A 348 7.25 -23.30 27.43
N GLU A 349 7.07 -23.92 28.59
CA GLU A 349 5.76 -24.02 29.23
C GLU A 349 5.24 -22.62 29.63
N LYS A 350 3.94 -22.39 29.44
CA LYS A 350 3.27 -21.12 29.72
C LYS A 350 2.09 -21.29 30.64
N ILE A 351 1.84 -20.26 31.44
CA ILE A 351 0.65 -20.20 32.28
C ILE A 351 -0.54 -19.81 31.40
N PHE A 352 -1.63 -20.56 31.53
CA PHE A 352 -2.84 -20.33 30.76
C PHE A 352 -4.10 -20.50 31.60
N GLN A 353 -5.19 -19.93 31.11
CA GLN A 353 -6.56 -20.23 31.52
C GLN A 353 -7.30 -20.87 30.35
N GLN A 354 -8.20 -21.80 30.66
CA GLN A 354 -9.10 -22.38 29.68
C GLN A 354 -10.54 -22.04 30.03
N VAL A 355 -11.24 -21.40 29.10
CA VAL A 355 -12.68 -21.11 29.18
C VAL A 355 -13.35 -21.81 28.00
N LYS A 356 -13.90 -23.00 28.25
CA LYS A 356 -14.48 -23.87 27.22
C LYS A 356 -13.47 -24.20 26.12
N ASP A 357 -13.73 -23.77 24.89
CA ASP A 357 -12.91 -23.91 23.69
C ASP A 357 -11.83 -22.82 23.55
N LEU A 358 -11.75 -21.86 24.48
CA LEU A 358 -10.77 -20.77 24.43
C LEU A 358 -9.64 -20.98 25.44
N ILE A 359 -8.40 -21.00 24.96
CA ILE A 359 -7.18 -20.96 25.76
C ILE A 359 -6.66 -19.53 25.80
N ILE A 360 -6.29 -19.03 26.98
CA ILE A 360 -5.84 -17.66 27.21
C ILE A 360 -4.46 -17.72 27.88
N LEU A 361 -3.42 -17.29 27.19
CA LEU A 361 -2.08 -17.14 27.76
C LEU A 361 -2.00 -15.79 28.47
N ILE A 362 -1.62 -15.82 29.75
CA ILE A 362 -1.66 -14.63 30.61
C ILE A 362 -0.35 -13.82 30.51
N ASP A 363 0.74 -14.49 30.16
CA ASP A 363 2.06 -13.87 30.09
C ASP A 363 2.18 -13.01 28.82
N ALA A 364 2.56 -11.74 29.00
CA ALA A 364 2.98 -10.92 27.87
C ALA A 364 4.25 -11.51 27.23
N LEU A 365 4.31 -11.54 25.90
CA LEU A 365 5.53 -11.85 25.17
C LEU A 365 6.24 -10.57 24.80
N SER A 366 7.57 -10.58 24.93
CA SER A 366 8.44 -9.48 24.53
C SER A 366 9.29 -9.94 23.36
N PHE A 367 9.38 -9.11 22.33
CA PHE A 367 10.12 -9.40 21.12
C PHE A 367 11.43 -8.58 21.16
N PRO A 368 12.61 -9.23 21.16
CA PRO A 368 13.87 -8.52 21.33
C PRO A 368 14.18 -7.58 20.15
N GLY A 369 15.12 -6.65 20.35
CA GLY A 369 15.56 -5.72 19.33
C GLY A 369 14.95 -4.32 19.44
N GLN A 370 15.09 -3.54 18.37
CA GLN A 370 14.62 -2.15 18.30
C GLN A 370 13.35 -2.08 17.44
N TYR A 371 12.34 -1.38 17.95
CA TYR A 371 11.14 -1.08 17.18
C TYR A 371 11.45 -0.07 16.08
N LEU A 372 11.13 -0.44 14.85
CA LEU A 372 11.31 0.37 13.64
C LEU A 372 10.07 0.20 12.76
N PRO A 373 9.16 1.20 12.69
CA PRO A 373 8.07 1.17 11.74
C PRO A 373 8.60 1.38 10.32
N ARG A 374 7.77 1.11 9.30
CA ARG A 374 8.15 1.23 7.87
C ARG A 374 8.73 2.58 7.46
N SER A 375 8.30 3.65 8.13
CA SER A 375 8.92 4.97 8.05
C SER A 375 9.41 5.36 9.44
N ALA A 376 10.62 4.93 9.79
CA ALA A 376 11.16 5.11 11.14
C ALA A 376 11.65 6.55 11.35
N GLN A 377 10.97 7.28 12.23
CA GLN A 377 11.39 8.64 12.59
C GLN A 377 12.68 8.62 13.41
N ILE A 378 13.64 9.44 13.02
CA ILE A 378 14.84 9.72 13.82
C ILE A 378 14.53 10.78 14.86
N ILE A 379 14.92 10.48 16.10
CA ILE A 379 14.72 11.35 17.26
C ILE A 379 16.09 11.90 17.69
N ASN A 380 16.13 13.16 18.13
CA ASN A 380 17.34 13.83 18.64
C ASN A 380 18.52 13.91 17.64
N ASN A 381 18.24 13.89 16.34
CA ASN A 381 19.26 13.91 15.28
C ASN A 381 20.31 12.79 15.45
N SER A 382 19.88 11.63 15.93
CA SER A 382 20.75 10.48 16.18
C SER A 382 20.24 9.27 15.42
N ILE A 383 21.07 8.74 14.52
CA ILE A 383 20.74 7.59 13.69
C ILE A 383 21.36 6.36 14.35
N ILE A 384 20.52 5.38 14.68
CA ILE A 384 20.95 4.05 15.15
C ILE A 384 20.31 3.02 14.23
N VAL A 385 21.14 2.27 13.54
CA VAL A 385 20.72 1.22 12.59
C VAL A 385 21.07 -0.14 13.20
N SER A 386 20.07 -1.00 13.39
CA SER A 386 20.29 -2.33 13.95
C SER A 386 20.93 -3.29 12.93
N ASP A 387 21.52 -4.37 13.43
CA ASP A 387 22.02 -5.48 12.62
C ASP A 387 20.90 -6.15 11.82
N LEU A 388 19.71 -6.29 12.40
CA LEU A 388 18.53 -6.81 11.71
C LEU A 388 18.09 -5.90 10.54
N LEU A 389 18.18 -4.58 10.70
CA LEU A 389 17.86 -3.65 9.64
C LEU A 389 18.89 -3.71 8.49
N LEU A 390 20.19 -3.76 8.80
CA LEU A 390 21.22 -3.96 7.77
C LEU A 390 21.03 -5.29 7.04
N GLN A 391 20.70 -6.34 7.77
CA GLN A 391 20.42 -7.66 7.20
C GLN A 391 19.24 -7.62 6.23
N GLN A 392 18.16 -6.88 6.55
CA GLN A 392 17.02 -6.69 5.65
C GLN A 392 17.45 -6.09 4.29
N PHE A 393 18.34 -5.10 4.28
CA PHE A 393 18.85 -4.50 3.03
C PHE A 393 19.72 -5.47 2.23
N ILE A 394 20.59 -6.23 2.90
CA ILE A 394 21.44 -7.25 2.27
C ILE A 394 20.57 -8.34 1.62
N GLU A 395 19.56 -8.83 2.34
CA GLU A 395 18.62 -9.83 1.83
C GLU A 395 17.85 -9.31 0.62
N ARG A 396 17.39 -8.06 0.68
CA ARG A 396 16.69 -7.44 -0.46
C ARG A 396 17.59 -7.25 -1.68
N GLN A 397 18.87 -6.91 -1.48
CA GLN A 397 19.83 -6.83 -2.58
C GLN A 397 20.09 -8.22 -3.21
N GLN A 398 20.07 -9.28 -2.40
CA GLN A 398 20.20 -10.65 -2.88
C GLN A 398 18.95 -11.13 -3.64
N GLU A 399 17.76 -10.75 -3.16
CA GLU A 399 16.48 -11.10 -3.79
C GLU A 399 16.25 -10.32 -5.08
N TYR A 400 16.67 -9.05 -5.14
CA TYR A 400 16.54 -8.18 -6.32
C TYR A 400 17.89 -7.58 -6.77
N PRO A 401 18.79 -8.40 -7.36
CA PRO A 401 20.18 -8.03 -7.65
C PRO A 401 20.31 -7.26 -8.98
N ILE A 402 19.49 -6.22 -9.19
CA ILE A 402 19.63 -5.33 -10.34
C ILE A 402 20.93 -4.52 -10.19
N HIS A 403 21.71 -4.46 -11.28
CA HIS A 403 22.90 -3.61 -11.33
C HIS A 403 22.52 -2.18 -11.72
N TRP A 404 22.17 -1.39 -10.71
CA TRP A 404 21.89 0.03 -10.85
C TRP A 404 23.18 0.82 -11.14
N THR A 405 23.10 1.80 -12.02
CA THR A 405 24.18 2.78 -12.23
C THR A 405 24.13 3.86 -11.16
N ASP A 406 25.25 4.56 -10.95
CA ASP A 406 25.28 5.70 -10.03
C ASP A 406 24.31 6.79 -10.48
N ASP A 407 24.16 7.02 -11.80
CA ASP A 407 23.24 8.00 -12.36
C ASP A 407 21.78 7.63 -12.03
N GLU A 408 21.37 6.38 -12.26
CA GLU A 408 20.02 5.88 -11.92
C GLU A 408 19.69 6.07 -10.43
N LEU A 409 20.65 5.76 -9.55
CA LEU A 409 20.46 5.91 -8.11
C LEU A 409 20.46 7.39 -7.67
N ASN A 410 21.22 8.26 -8.33
CA ASN A 410 21.30 9.67 -7.97
C ASN A 410 20.13 10.51 -8.48
N GLU A 411 19.54 10.12 -9.62
CA GLU A 411 18.39 10.80 -10.22
C GLU A 411 17.08 10.37 -9.56
N VAL A 412 16.98 9.10 -9.14
CA VAL A 412 15.71 8.49 -8.76
C VAL A 412 15.75 7.92 -7.35
N ALA A 413 14.90 8.46 -6.48
CA ALA A 413 14.85 8.04 -5.08
C ALA A 413 14.18 6.67 -4.89
N TRP A 414 13.22 6.28 -5.75
CA TRP A 414 12.48 5.02 -5.62
C TRP A 414 13.21 3.79 -6.15
N LEU A 415 14.29 3.97 -6.92
CA LEU A 415 15.12 2.86 -7.38
C LEU A 415 16.04 2.33 -6.26
N GLY A 416 16.66 1.17 -6.48
CA GLY A 416 17.59 0.60 -5.52
C GLY A 416 16.95 0.36 -4.14
N PRO A 417 15.98 -0.57 -4.02
CA PRO A 417 15.22 -0.79 -2.79
C PRO A 417 16.07 -1.36 -1.63
N HIS A 418 17.31 -1.77 -1.92
CA HIS A 418 18.32 -2.17 -0.94
C HIS A 418 19.03 -0.98 -0.28
N ARG A 419 18.78 0.25 -0.72
CA ARG A 419 19.39 1.45 -0.15
C ARG A 419 18.71 1.84 1.16
N LEU A 420 19.53 2.23 2.14
CA LEU A 420 19.04 2.93 3.33
C LEU A 420 18.99 4.42 3.04
N LEU A 421 17.79 4.94 2.78
CA LEU A 421 17.57 6.37 2.55
C LEU A 421 17.12 7.06 3.83
N LEU A 422 17.50 8.33 3.97
CA LEU A 422 17.01 9.23 5.00
C LEU A 422 16.29 10.40 4.35
N PHE A 423 14.97 10.44 4.49
CA PHE A 423 14.14 11.52 3.97
C PHE A 423 14.06 12.69 4.95
N ILE A 424 14.30 13.90 4.44
CA ILE A 424 14.08 15.16 5.13
C ILE A 424 12.67 15.64 4.78
N CYS A 425 11.69 15.23 5.59
CA CYS A 425 10.29 15.45 5.29
C CYS A 425 9.87 16.89 5.61
N ILE A 426 9.59 17.65 4.56
CA ILE A 426 9.12 19.04 4.63
C ILE A 426 7.85 19.15 3.78
N ILE A 427 6.80 19.76 4.33
CA ILE A 427 5.58 20.07 3.59
C ILE A 427 5.87 21.21 2.61
N ASN A 428 5.49 21.04 1.35
CA ASN A 428 5.71 22.00 0.26
C ASN A 428 7.19 22.42 0.12
N PRO A 429 8.12 21.46 -0.11
CA PRO A 429 9.53 21.77 -0.20
C PRO A 429 9.83 22.64 -1.44
N ASP A 430 10.91 23.42 -1.38
CA ASP A 430 11.36 24.26 -2.49
C ASP A 430 12.73 23.79 -2.97
N ASP A 431 12.82 23.40 -4.24
CA ASP A 431 14.04 22.89 -4.88
C ASP A 431 15.14 23.96 -4.99
N ARG A 432 14.85 25.24 -4.74
CA ARG A 432 15.85 26.31 -4.68
C ARG A 432 16.56 26.40 -3.34
N TRP A 433 16.06 25.73 -2.31
CA TRP A 433 16.71 25.73 -1.00
C TRP A 433 18.04 25.01 -1.03
N ASN A 434 19.00 25.53 -0.26
CA ASN A 434 20.28 24.88 -0.02
C ASN A 434 20.20 24.17 1.34
N VAL A 435 20.05 22.86 1.30
CA VAL A 435 20.06 22.00 2.49
C VAL A 435 21.40 21.28 2.53
N THR A 436 22.09 21.36 3.66
CA THR A 436 23.34 20.62 3.86
C THR A 436 23.22 19.71 5.08
N ALA A 437 23.98 18.62 5.06
CA ALA A 437 23.98 17.65 6.13
C ALA A 437 25.40 17.25 6.53
N GLN A 438 25.57 16.93 7.80
CA GLN A 438 26.78 16.32 8.32
C GLN A 438 26.42 15.10 9.16
N ILE A 439 27.17 14.02 8.97
CA ILE A 439 27.11 12.83 9.83
C ILE A 439 28.45 12.69 10.54
N ASN A 440 28.45 12.68 11.87
CA ASN A 440 29.66 12.67 12.69
C ASN A 440 30.65 13.80 12.33
N ASN A 441 30.12 15.00 12.05
CA ASN A 441 30.84 16.19 11.58
C ASN A 441 31.51 16.05 10.20
N ILE A 442 31.18 15.00 9.43
CA ILE A 442 31.62 14.82 8.05
C ILE A 442 30.48 15.27 7.14
N THR A 443 30.76 16.15 6.18
CA THR A 443 29.77 16.59 5.19
C THR A 443 29.35 15.42 4.31
N VAL A 444 28.04 15.25 4.16
CA VAL A 444 27.43 14.20 3.34
C VAL A 444 26.55 14.84 2.28
N ALA A 445 26.42 14.18 1.13
CA ALA A 445 25.61 14.69 0.04
C ALA A 445 24.12 14.69 0.42
N VAL A 446 23.46 15.82 0.15
CA VAL A 446 22.00 15.94 0.23
C VAL A 446 21.48 15.99 -1.19
N HIS A 447 20.69 14.98 -1.55
CA HIS A 447 20.10 14.82 -2.87
C HIS A 447 18.74 15.50 -2.92
N LYS A 448 18.35 15.93 -4.12
CA LYS A 448 17.01 16.43 -4.42
C LYS A 448 16.26 15.33 -5.14
N GLY A 449 15.18 14.85 -4.56
CA GLY A 449 14.30 13.89 -5.20
C GLY A 449 13.23 14.60 -6.03
N TYR A 450 13.07 14.19 -7.27
CA TYR A 450 11.96 14.62 -8.13
C TYR A 450 11.14 13.40 -8.54
N ASN A 451 9.84 13.60 -8.73
CA ASN A 451 8.95 12.55 -9.23
C ASN A 451 9.25 12.22 -10.70
N THR A 452 10.04 13.04 -11.38
CA THR A 452 10.49 12.91 -12.77
C THR A 452 12.00 12.73 -12.80
N ARG A 453 12.53 12.01 -13.79
CA ARG A 453 13.98 11.83 -13.98
C ARG A 453 14.62 13.01 -14.68
N ASP A 454 14.00 13.41 -15.78
CA ASP A 454 14.62 14.26 -16.77
C ASP A 454 14.11 15.70 -16.65
N THR A 455 12.80 15.87 -16.44
CA THR A 455 12.16 17.19 -16.38
C THR A 455 11.99 17.69 -14.95
N HIS A 456 13.09 18.09 -14.31
CA HIS A 456 13.04 18.68 -12.97
C HIS A 456 12.19 19.95 -12.92
N ASN A 457 11.01 19.83 -12.32
CA ASN A 457 10.07 20.90 -12.06
C ASN A 457 9.79 20.98 -10.55
N ARG A 458 9.69 22.19 -10.01
CA ARG A 458 9.26 22.46 -8.63
C ARG A 458 7.95 21.75 -8.26
N ASP A 459 6.99 21.67 -9.18
CA ASP A 459 5.70 20.99 -8.94
C ASP A 459 5.83 19.45 -8.85
N ARG A 460 7.01 18.93 -9.15
CA ARG A 460 7.41 17.51 -9.08
C ARG A 460 8.52 17.27 -8.07
N PHE A 461 8.91 18.29 -7.29
CA PHE A 461 9.95 18.14 -6.29
C PHE A 461 9.42 17.43 -5.04
N MET A 462 9.95 16.25 -4.76
CA MET A 462 9.54 15.39 -3.63
C MET A 462 10.15 15.82 -2.31
N GLY A 463 11.34 16.42 -2.37
CA GLY A 463 12.06 16.89 -1.19
C GLY A 463 13.52 16.45 -1.20
N PHE A 464 14.14 16.47 -0.02
CA PHE A 464 15.56 16.21 0.15
C PHE A 464 15.79 14.86 0.82
N TYR A 465 16.83 14.15 0.40
CA TYR A 465 17.21 12.88 1.03
C TYR A 465 18.71 12.68 1.09
N LEU A 466 19.15 11.79 1.97
CA LEU A 466 20.52 11.29 2.02
C LEU A 466 20.50 9.79 1.71
N ASP A 467 21.51 9.31 1.01
CA ASP A 467 21.80 7.88 0.92
C ASP A 467 22.81 7.49 2.01
N LEU A 468 22.33 6.72 2.99
CA LEU A 468 23.13 6.28 4.14
C LEU A 468 23.81 4.93 3.91
N THR A 469 23.57 4.27 2.77
CA THR A 469 23.98 2.88 2.51
C THR A 469 25.48 2.68 2.70
N ASN A 470 26.30 3.63 2.23
CA ASN A 470 27.76 3.59 2.36
C ASN A 470 28.30 4.40 3.55
N ILE A 471 27.42 5.02 4.34
CA ILE A 471 27.78 5.84 5.51
C ILE A 471 27.68 5.00 6.80
N VAL A 472 26.68 4.12 6.87
CA VAL A 472 26.47 3.22 8.02
C VAL A 472 27.41 2.03 7.90
N GLU A 473 28.61 2.16 8.45
CA GLU A 473 29.63 1.11 8.43
C GLU A 473 29.34 -0.06 9.38
N LYS A 474 28.65 0.18 10.50
CA LYS A 474 28.47 -0.80 11.58
C LYS A 474 27.08 -0.69 12.22
N PRO A 475 26.45 -1.83 12.56
CA PRO A 475 25.20 -1.82 13.28
C PRO A 475 25.35 -1.38 14.73
N ASN A 476 24.26 -0.90 15.32
CA ASN A 476 24.12 -0.55 16.74
C ASN A 476 25.13 0.52 17.21
N ILE A 477 25.59 1.37 16.29
CA ILE A 477 26.39 2.56 16.58
C ILE A 477 25.51 3.79 16.38
N GLU A 478 25.70 4.77 17.25
CA GLU A 478 25.10 6.08 17.13
C GLU A 478 25.85 6.95 16.13
N TYR A 479 25.13 7.46 15.12
CA TYR A 479 25.62 8.42 14.15
C TYR A 479 24.92 9.77 14.39
N SER A 480 25.70 10.78 14.77
CA SER A 480 25.19 12.14 15.00
C SER A 480 24.92 12.84 13.68
N LEU A 481 23.73 13.39 13.52
CA LEU A 481 23.31 14.14 12.34
C LEU A 481 23.21 15.64 12.67
N SER A 482 23.66 16.47 11.75
CA SER A 482 23.42 17.90 11.75
C SER A 482 22.87 18.31 10.39
N LEU A 483 21.82 19.14 10.40
CA LEU A 483 21.21 19.68 9.19
C LEU A 483 21.25 21.20 9.22
N GLU A 484 21.69 21.79 8.12
CA GLU A 484 21.53 23.21 7.86
C GLU A 484 20.40 23.37 6.83
N MET A 485 19.34 24.05 7.24
CA MET A 485 18.13 24.26 6.45
C MET A 485 17.76 25.75 6.45
N PRO A 486 17.00 26.22 5.44
CA PRO A 486 16.41 27.55 5.50
C PRO A 486 15.47 27.69 6.72
N THR A 487 15.16 28.93 7.08
CA THR A 487 14.12 29.18 8.09
C THR A 487 12.76 28.74 7.54
N LEU A 488 12.10 27.82 8.23
CA LEU A 488 10.79 27.27 7.88
C LEU A 488 9.73 27.79 8.84
N ASP A 489 8.50 27.96 8.34
CA ASP A 489 7.36 28.22 9.20
C ASP A 489 7.07 27.01 10.12
N PRO A 490 6.58 27.23 11.35
CA PRO A 490 6.23 26.15 12.27
C PRO A 490 5.29 25.14 11.63
N GLY A 491 5.62 23.86 11.74
CA GLY A 491 4.82 22.76 11.19
C GLY A 491 5.12 22.42 9.73
N LEU A 492 6.02 23.12 9.02
CA LEU A 492 6.45 22.65 7.70
C LEU A 492 7.43 21.49 7.78
N PHE A 493 8.38 21.52 8.72
CA PHE A 493 9.27 20.39 8.97
C PHE A 493 8.54 19.29 9.75
N GLN A 494 8.37 18.12 9.13
CA GLN A 494 7.69 16.97 9.73
C GLN A 494 8.67 16.04 10.45
N GLY A 495 9.96 16.13 10.14
CA GLY A 495 11.01 15.34 10.76
C GLY A 495 11.87 14.61 9.75
N LEU A 496 12.62 13.63 10.26
CA LEU A 496 13.59 12.85 9.53
C LEU A 496 13.19 11.39 9.60
N PHE A 497 13.12 10.73 8.44
CA PHE A 497 12.55 9.38 8.36
C PHE A 497 13.49 8.47 7.58
N LEU A 498 13.83 7.33 8.16
CA LEU A 498 14.49 6.26 7.43
C LEU A 498 13.47 5.57 6.51
N GLU A 499 13.92 5.25 5.30
CA GLU A 499 13.10 4.72 4.21
C GLU A 499 13.59 3.36 3.72
N ASN A 500 12.76 2.72 2.89
CA ASN A 500 12.94 1.35 2.41
C ASN A 500 12.95 0.30 3.55
N ILE A 501 12.27 0.59 4.65
CA ILE A 501 12.15 -0.29 5.81
C ILE A 501 10.84 -1.07 5.76
N GLU A 502 10.94 -2.37 5.98
CA GLU A 502 9.80 -3.23 6.31
C GLU A 502 9.84 -3.63 7.79
N ARG A 503 8.70 -4.05 8.34
CA ARG A 503 8.62 -4.54 9.72
C ARG A 503 9.59 -5.69 9.93
N ILE A 504 10.39 -5.60 10.99
CA ILE A 504 11.34 -6.65 11.37
C ILE A 504 10.64 -7.57 12.35
N LEU A 505 10.42 -8.83 11.96
CA LEU A 505 9.83 -9.84 12.83
C LEU A 505 10.91 -10.70 13.48
N VAL A 506 10.76 -10.95 14.77
CA VAL A 506 11.67 -11.78 15.58
C VAL A 506 10.88 -12.77 16.42
N GLU A 507 11.52 -13.89 16.77
CA GLU A 507 10.92 -14.91 17.64
C GLU A 507 10.81 -14.40 19.09
N ALA A 508 9.75 -14.83 19.80
CA ALA A 508 9.46 -14.49 21.21
C ALA A 508 10.38 -15.14 22.26
#